data_AF-A0A1G6QQ99-F1
#
_entry.id   AF-A0A1G6QQ99-F1
#
_cell.length_a   1.000
_cell.length_b   1.000
_cell.length_c   1.000
_cell.angle_alpha   90.00
_cell.angle_beta   90.00
_cell.angle_gamma   90.00
#
_symmetry.space_group_name_H-M   'P 1'
#
loop_
_entity.id
_entity.type
_entity.pdbx_description
1 polymer ?
#
loop_
_entity_poly.entity_id
_entity_poly.type
_entity_poly.pdbx_seq_one_letter_code
_entity_poly.pdbx_strand_id
1 'polypeptide(L)'
;MPFPACRVLRAGALTLVAIFLVGLGYTMSVYRSVNVFTPPARIESLGRTYILGNDVFSREELNQRYGRTHREHWTLERVGCLPPSHSIYQWQNVRGEATTSAFLEWGNRYIGYSLSGGP
;
A
#
# COMPACT_ATOMS: atom_id res chain seq x y z
N MET A 1 -39.25 -43.25 -1.26
CA MET A 1 -39.59 -41.92 -0.69
C MET A 1 -38.33 -41.07 -0.68
N PRO A 2 -38.25 -39.92 -1.39
CA PRO A 2 -37.05 -39.09 -1.37
C PRO A 2 -36.99 -38.34 -0.04
N PHE A 3 -35.90 -38.53 0.71
CA PHE A 3 -35.73 -38.03 2.08
C PHE A 3 -35.70 -36.49 2.13
N PRO A 4 -36.69 -35.82 2.77
CA PRO A 4 -36.69 -34.36 2.92
C PRO A 4 -35.50 -33.86 3.77
N ALA A 5 -34.90 -34.73 4.59
CA ALA A 5 -33.73 -34.43 5.41
C ALA A 5 -32.51 -33.96 4.60
N CYS A 6 -32.25 -34.57 3.43
CA CYS A 6 -31.14 -34.18 2.56
C CYS A 6 -31.32 -32.77 1.96
N ARG A 7 -32.56 -32.33 1.72
CA ARG A 7 -32.83 -30.97 1.23
C ARG A 7 -32.62 -29.93 2.32
N VAL A 8 -33.09 -30.21 3.53
CA VAL A 8 -32.91 -29.31 4.68
C VAL A 8 -31.43 -29.17 5.05
N LEU A 9 -30.67 -30.27 5.05
CA LEU A 9 -29.22 -30.26 5.24
C LEU A 9 -28.49 -29.45 4.16
N ARG A 10 -28.85 -29.62 2.88
CA ARG A 10 -28.28 -28.80 1.79
C ARG A 10 -28.62 -27.32 1.93
N ALA A 11 -29.85 -26.98 2.29
CA ALA A 11 -30.26 -25.59 2.50
C ALA A 11 -29.49 -24.97 3.68
N GLY A 12 -29.36 -25.69 4.80
CA GLY A 12 -28.59 -25.27 5.96
C GLY A 12 -27.10 -25.04 5.64
N ALA A 13 -26.49 -25.96 4.89
CA ALA A 13 -25.11 -25.83 4.43
C ALA A 13 -24.92 -24.60 3.52
N LEU A 14 -25.84 -24.35 2.58
CA LEU A 14 -25.80 -23.18 1.71
C LEU A 14 -25.93 -21.87 2.48
N THR A 15 -26.81 -21.80 3.48
CA THR A 15 -26.92 -20.61 4.34
C THR A 15 -25.65 -20.35 5.15
N LEU A 16 -25.01 -21.40 5.66
CA LEU A 16 -23.73 -21.28 6.38
C LEU A 16 -22.61 -20.76 5.48
N VAL A 17 -22.50 -21.28 4.26
CA VAL A 17 -21.54 -20.80 3.26
C VAL A 17 -21.80 -19.34 2.90
N ALA A 18 -23.07 -18.96 2.70
CA ALA A 18 -23.44 -17.59 2.40
C ALA A 18 -23.04 -16.62 3.51
N ILE A 19 -23.34 -16.95 4.77
CA ILE A 19 -22.95 -16.14 5.94
C ILE A 19 -21.42 -16.03 6.03
N PHE A 20 -20.70 -17.12 5.80
CA PHE A 20 -19.24 -17.12 5.81
C PHE A 20 -18.64 -16.22 4.72
N LEU A 21 -19.17 -16.27 3.50
CA LEU A 21 -18.75 -15.41 2.39
C LEU A 21 -19.05 -13.93 2.67
N VAL A 22 -20.22 -13.63 3.24
CA VAL A 22 -20.56 -12.25 3.66
C VAL A 22 -19.59 -11.76 4.75
N GLY A 23 -19.26 -12.61 5.72
CA GLY A 23 -18.28 -12.30 6.76
C GLY A 23 -16.88 -12.02 6.18
N LEU A 24 -16.41 -12.86 5.25
CA LEU A 24 -15.15 -12.65 4.54
C LEU A 24 -15.16 -11.35 3.71
N GLY A 25 -16.26 -11.06 3.03
CA GLY A 25 -16.43 -9.82 2.27
C GLY A 25 -16.36 -8.59 3.19
N TYR A 26 -17.02 -8.66 4.36
CA TYR A 26 -16.98 -7.59 5.35
C TYR A 26 -15.57 -7.37 5.90
N THR A 27 -14.85 -8.42 6.29
CA THR A 27 -13.48 -8.29 6.81
C THR A 27 -12.52 -7.76 5.75
N MET A 28 -12.62 -8.23 4.50
CA MET A 28 -11.85 -7.65 3.39
C MET A 28 -12.18 -6.17 3.17
N SER A 29 -13.44 -5.78 3.28
CA SER A 29 -13.87 -4.38 3.11
C SER A 29 -13.35 -3.49 4.25
N VAL A 30 -13.44 -3.94 5.50
CA VAL A 30 -12.88 -3.23 6.66
C VAL A 30 -11.36 -3.12 6.53
N TYR A 31 -10.68 -4.21 6.19
CA TYR A 31 -9.23 -4.21 6.01
C TYR A 31 -8.80 -3.26 4.89
N ARG A 32 -9.50 -3.29 3.75
CA ARG A 32 -9.31 -2.33 2.65
C ARG A 32 -9.55 -0.90 3.13
N SER A 33 -10.57 -0.65 3.95
CA SER A 33 -10.89 0.68 4.44
C SER A 33 -9.84 1.21 5.42
N VAL A 34 -9.38 0.39 6.37
CA VAL A 34 -8.32 0.77 7.32
C VAL A 34 -7.01 1.06 6.59
N ASN A 35 -6.64 0.22 5.62
CA ASN A 35 -5.50 0.47 4.73
C ASN A 35 -5.72 1.64 3.77
N VAL A 36 -6.91 2.24 3.66
CA VAL A 36 -7.12 3.49 2.93
C VAL A 36 -6.97 4.70 3.85
N PHE A 37 -7.22 4.53 5.15
CA PHE A 37 -7.21 5.64 6.12
C PHE A 37 -5.87 5.85 6.82
N THR A 38 -5.06 4.81 6.98
CA THR A 38 -3.82 4.93 7.75
C THR A 38 -2.62 4.38 6.96
N PRO A 39 -1.59 5.21 6.69
CA PRO A 39 -0.37 4.74 6.06
C PRO A 39 0.37 3.75 6.97
N PRO A 40 1.00 2.71 6.40
CA PRO A 40 1.76 1.75 7.20
C PRO A 40 2.96 2.43 7.85
N ALA A 41 3.31 2.04 9.07
CA ALA A 41 4.47 2.60 9.78
C ALA A 41 5.81 2.26 9.11
N ARG A 42 5.84 1.22 8.28
CA ARG A 42 7.03 0.75 7.56
C ARG A 42 6.67 0.31 6.15
N ILE A 43 7.57 0.56 5.22
CA ILE A 43 7.47 0.08 3.84
C ILE A 43 8.79 -0.57 3.43
N GLU A 44 8.71 -1.55 2.54
CA GLU A 44 9.89 -2.16 1.94
C GLU A 44 9.98 -1.69 0.48
N SER A 45 11.17 -1.23 0.09
CA SER A 45 11.47 -0.78 -1.26
C SER A 45 12.90 -1.18 -1.61
N LEU A 46 13.11 -1.77 -2.79
CA LEU A 46 14.43 -2.18 -3.29
C LEU A 46 15.26 -3.01 -2.28
N GLY A 47 14.60 -3.91 -1.54
CA GLY A 47 15.23 -4.74 -0.51
C GLY A 47 15.66 -4.00 0.76
N ARG A 48 15.19 -2.76 0.95
CA ARG A 48 15.45 -1.92 2.12
C ARG A 48 14.16 -1.57 2.84
N THR A 49 14.22 -1.45 4.16
CA THR A 49 13.08 -1.06 4.99
C THR A 49 13.13 0.44 5.28
N TYR A 50 12.01 1.12 5.10
CA TYR A 50 11.84 2.53 5.38
C TYR A 50 10.77 2.72 6.47
N ILE A 51 10.99 3.67 7.36
CA ILE A 51 10.10 4.03 8.46
C ILE A 51 9.32 5.28 8.07
N LEU A 52 8.05 5.32 8.45
CA LEU A 52 7.15 6.44 8.25
C LEU A 52 7.75 7.72 8.85
N GLY A 53 7.92 8.73 8.00
CA GLY A 53 8.24 10.09 8.41
C GLY A 53 6.97 10.86 8.77
N ASN A 54 7.15 12.01 9.41
CA ASN A 54 6.05 12.91 9.77
C ASN A 54 5.60 13.82 8.62
N ASP A 55 6.32 13.81 7.50
CA ASP A 55 6.08 14.75 6.41
C ASP A 55 5.13 14.15 5.36
N VAL A 56 4.19 14.98 4.91
CA VAL A 56 3.28 14.70 3.80
C VAL A 56 3.46 15.77 2.75
N PHE A 57 3.67 15.36 1.49
CA PHE A 57 3.99 16.24 0.38
C PHE A 57 2.93 16.17 -0.73
N SER A 58 2.75 17.28 -1.43
CA SER A 58 2.18 17.28 -2.78
C SER A 58 3.22 16.88 -3.84
N ARG A 59 2.77 16.54 -5.06
CA ARG A 59 3.70 16.26 -6.17
C ARG A 59 4.57 17.47 -6.47
N GLU A 60 3.98 18.65 -6.41
CA GLU A 60 4.61 19.93 -6.65
C GLU A 60 5.68 20.21 -5.60
N GLU A 61 5.40 19.96 -4.32
CA GLU A 61 6.37 20.12 -3.23
C GLU A 61 7.55 19.15 -3.37
N LEU A 62 7.32 17.90 -3.75
CA LEU A 62 8.40 16.96 -4.03
C LEU A 62 9.28 17.47 -5.18
N ASN A 63 8.66 17.92 -6.26
CA ASN A 63 9.36 18.48 -7.41
C ASN A 63 10.09 19.79 -7.07
N GLN A 64 9.61 20.60 -6.14
CA GLN A 64 10.30 21.83 -5.71
C GLN A 64 11.45 21.53 -4.75
N ARG A 65 11.19 20.71 -3.72
CA ARG A 65 12.15 20.37 -2.66
C ARG A 65 13.31 19.55 -3.19
N TYR A 66 13.02 18.56 -4.02
CA TYR A 66 14.03 17.67 -4.59
C TYR A 66 14.40 18.06 -6.01
N GLY A 67 13.46 18.56 -6.82
CA GLY A 67 13.74 18.79 -8.24
C GLY A 67 14.77 19.88 -8.54
N ARG A 68 15.13 20.80 -7.63
CA ARG A 68 16.30 21.67 -7.88
C ARG A 68 17.63 20.93 -7.73
N THR A 69 17.75 20.01 -6.78
CA THR A 69 18.98 19.28 -6.48
C THR A 69 19.10 17.99 -7.30
N HIS A 70 17.96 17.40 -7.70
CA HIS A 70 17.88 16.09 -8.34
C HIS A 70 17.72 16.14 -9.86
N ARG A 71 17.27 17.26 -10.47
CA ARG A 71 16.89 17.34 -11.90
C ARG A 71 17.96 16.93 -12.91
N GLU A 72 19.23 16.99 -12.56
CA GLU A 72 20.31 16.66 -13.51
C GLU A 72 20.67 15.17 -13.51
N HIS A 73 20.41 14.45 -12.42
CA HIS A 73 20.94 13.09 -12.25
C HIS A 73 19.94 12.08 -11.67
N TRP A 74 18.80 12.53 -11.15
CA TRP A 74 17.86 11.70 -10.40
C TRP A 74 16.41 11.90 -10.87
N THR A 75 15.69 10.81 -11.11
CA THR A 75 14.27 10.78 -11.47
C THR A 75 13.45 10.09 -10.39
N LEU A 76 12.21 10.55 -10.18
CA LEU A 76 11.28 9.95 -9.22
C LEU A 76 10.57 8.78 -9.87
N GLU A 77 11.08 7.58 -9.66
CA GLU A 77 10.59 6.35 -10.27
C GLU A 77 9.64 5.59 -9.35
N ARG A 78 8.69 4.88 -9.95
CA ARG A 78 7.84 3.93 -9.22
C ARG A 78 8.62 2.64 -9.00
N VAL A 79 8.88 2.31 -7.76
CA VAL A 79 9.74 1.18 -7.35
C VAL A 79 8.97 0.03 -6.74
N GLY A 80 7.70 0.24 -6.38
CA GLY A 80 6.87 -0.79 -5.79
C GLY A 80 5.41 -0.40 -5.68
N CYS A 81 4.64 -1.30 -5.08
CA CYS A 81 3.23 -1.08 -4.77
C CYS A 81 2.88 -1.81 -3.46
N LEU A 82 2.23 -1.10 -2.56
CA LEU A 82 1.57 -1.67 -1.39
C LEU A 82 0.10 -1.97 -1.73
N PRO A 83 -0.42 -3.14 -1.32
CA PRO A 83 -1.84 -3.42 -1.44
C PRO A 83 -2.66 -2.47 -0.54
N PRO A 84 -3.85 -2.02 -0.98
CA PRO A 84 -4.56 -2.48 -2.17
C PRO A 84 -4.13 -1.82 -3.49
N SER A 85 -3.58 -0.60 -3.52
CA SER A 85 -3.14 0.10 -4.75
C SER A 85 -2.28 1.34 -4.47
N HIS A 86 -1.39 1.29 -3.49
CA HIS A 86 -0.55 2.43 -3.11
C HIS A 86 0.83 2.32 -3.77
N SER A 87 1.13 3.18 -4.72
CA SER A 87 2.43 3.17 -5.40
C SER A 87 3.53 3.69 -4.48
N ILE A 88 4.68 3.01 -4.47
CA ILE A 88 5.89 3.48 -3.79
C ILE A 88 6.78 4.13 -4.85
N TYR A 89 7.21 5.35 -4.56
CA TYR A 89 8.10 6.15 -5.37
C TYR A 89 9.43 6.38 -4.66
N GLN A 90 10.50 6.47 -5.44
CA GLN A 90 11.83 6.72 -4.91
C GLN A 90 12.68 7.44 -5.97
N TRP A 91 13.53 8.36 -5.52
CA TRP A 91 14.47 8.99 -6.43
C TRP A 91 15.58 7.99 -6.78
N GLN A 92 15.77 7.77 -8.08
CA GLN A 92 16.85 6.94 -8.62
C GLN A 92 17.70 7.73 -9.60
N ASN A 93 19.00 7.44 -9.65
CA ASN A 93 19.86 7.96 -10.71
C ASN A 93 19.96 6.99 -11.91
N VAL A 94 20.59 7.45 -12.98
CA VAL A 94 20.85 6.64 -14.19
C VAL A 94 21.73 5.40 -13.95
N ARG A 95 22.39 5.31 -12.79
CA ARG A 95 23.20 4.15 -12.36
C ARG A 95 22.41 3.17 -11.49
N GLY A 96 21.14 3.44 -11.21
CA GLY A 96 20.28 2.62 -10.35
C GLY A 96 20.52 2.81 -8.85
N GLU A 97 21.28 3.84 -8.45
CA GLU A 97 21.40 4.21 -7.04
C GLU A 97 20.11 4.88 -6.59
N ALA A 98 19.65 4.57 -5.38
CA ALA A 98 18.38 5.05 -4.85
C ALA A 98 18.60 5.85 -3.56
N THR A 99 17.80 6.89 -3.35
CA THR A 99 17.90 7.78 -2.17
C THR A 99 17.54 7.08 -0.86
N THR A 100 17.96 7.67 0.26
CA THR A 100 17.55 7.25 1.62
C THR A 100 16.11 7.60 1.96
N SER A 101 15.43 8.39 1.12
CA SER A 101 14.00 8.66 1.22
C SER A 101 13.20 7.83 0.21
N ALA A 102 12.03 7.37 0.64
CA ALA A 102 10.99 6.75 -0.20
C ALA A 102 9.66 7.47 0.05
N PHE A 103 8.75 7.42 -0.92
CA PHE A 103 7.50 8.16 -0.89
C PHE A 103 6.33 7.22 -1.22
N LEU A 104 5.36 7.14 -0.33
CA LEU A 104 4.15 6.36 -0.57
C LEU A 104 3.06 7.28 -1.14
N GLU A 105 2.57 6.96 -2.32
CA GLU A 105 1.41 7.63 -2.89
C GLU A 105 0.14 7.18 -2.17
N TRP A 106 -0.51 8.15 -1.54
CA TRP A 106 -1.69 7.97 -0.72
C TRP A 106 -2.78 8.95 -1.15
N GLY A 107 -3.68 8.47 -2.00
CA GLY A 107 -4.66 9.34 -2.66
C GLY A 107 -3.96 10.30 -3.63
N ASN A 108 -3.97 11.60 -3.31
CA ASN A 108 -3.29 12.63 -4.11
C ASN A 108 -2.11 13.29 -3.36
N ARG A 109 -1.54 12.56 -2.39
CA ARG A 109 -0.42 13.02 -1.57
C ARG A 109 0.66 11.96 -1.51
N TYR A 110 1.86 12.40 -1.19
CA TYR A 110 3.04 11.56 -1.05
C TYR A 110 3.52 11.60 0.40
N ILE A 111 3.47 10.47 1.07
CA ILE A 111 3.89 10.34 2.47
C ILE A 111 5.37 10.00 2.47
N GLY A 112 6.17 10.78 3.19
CA GLY A 112 7.61 10.58 3.27
C GLY A 112 7.99 9.41 4.18
N TYR A 113 8.95 8.61 3.75
CA TYR A 113 9.55 7.53 4.53
C TYR A 113 11.08 7.66 4.47
N SER A 114 11.75 7.34 5.58
CA SER A 114 13.21 7.39 5.71
C SER A 114 13.79 6.00 5.96
N LEU A 115 14.94 5.71 5.37
CA LEU A 115 15.62 4.42 5.48
C LEU A 115 15.87 4.05 6.95
N SER A 116 15.43 2.87 7.38
CA SER A 116 15.69 2.38 8.73
C SER A 116 17.15 1.96 8.85
N GLY A 117 17.93 2.67 9.68
CA GLY A 117 19.35 2.37 9.90
C GLY A 117 20.34 3.17 9.05
N GLY A 118 19.91 4.25 8.38
CA GLY A 118 20.83 5.32 7.99
C GLY A 118 21.11 6.26 9.18
N PRO A 119 22.26 6.95 9.23
CA PRO A 119 22.66 7.82 10.34
C PRO A 119 21.65 8.93 10.65
#